data_AF-D5BSL0-F1
#
_entry.id   AF-D5BSL0-F1
#
_cell.length_a   1.000
_cell.length_b   1.000
_cell.length_c   1.000
_cell.angle_alpha   90.00
_cell.angle_beta   90.00
_cell.angle_gamma   90.00
#
_symmetry.space_group_name_H-M   'P 1'
#
loop_
_entity.id
_entity.type
_entity.pdbx_description
1 polymer ?
#
loop_
_entity_poly.entity_id
_entity_poly.type
_entity_poly.pdbx_seq_one_letter_code
_entity_poly.pdbx_strand_id
1 'polypeptide(L)'
;MPVQLKNKQLSIKDIVIENELVAEYLSSLPASERESAVIRALGIGIMAEMKGEISHFLRETEGELGKHLSSLKALYDLRELRFRETSGKGAVAEGQVLEVVREFATSAGFDNDEVIDASTTSGAIRNNKTGDVLVRVDGDPDCVIGIEVKLDKGVRLGELADRDPTAKTDTAASQLIETAANRNSRANIIVFDEDSVDGSVQKRCADGVAYLGGIGFVVVVSTRRNDYATLAMAYALARDFALSEPKQGEVDPKVLSFIVERLMRVLNDYSDTRTQAENIIKSTRKIIHQSEKTRQLVEHTGTYLERYLESGVLTQRDLLDFYQSQGVSEKLLAFDRSLDEELDS
;
A
#
# COMPACT_ATOMS: atom_id res chain seq x y z
N MET A 1 -0.97 17.56 38.94
CA MET A 1 -1.69 17.75 37.67
C MET A 1 -2.70 16.62 37.52
N PRO A 2 -3.93 16.90 37.05
CA PRO A 2 -5.04 15.94 36.97
C PRO A 2 -4.82 14.84 35.92
N VAL A 3 -3.93 15.09 34.95
CA VAL A 3 -3.44 14.11 33.98
C VAL A 3 -1.94 13.97 34.17
N GLN A 4 -1.45 12.73 34.32
CA GLN A 4 -0.04 12.41 34.45
C GLN A 4 0.32 11.27 33.50
N LEU A 5 1.41 11.44 32.75
CA LEU A 5 1.97 10.39 31.89
C LEU A 5 3.33 9.99 32.45
N LYS A 6 3.47 8.75 32.94
CA LYS A 6 4.74 8.22 33.45
C LYS A 6 4.91 6.77 33.00
N ASN A 7 6.09 6.41 32.49
CA ASN A 7 6.39 5.07 31.99
C ASN A 7 5.34 4.54 30.97
N LYS A 8 4.87 5.40 30.05
CA LYS A 8 3.80 5.11 29.08
C LYS A 8 2.41 4.80 29.70
N GLN A 9 2.24 5.06 30.99
CA GLN A 9 0.97 4.92 31.68
C GLN A 9 0.34 6.29 31.90
N LEU A 10 -0.86 6.48 31.34
CA LEU A 10 -1.68 7.66 31.54
C LEU A 10 -2.53 7.48 32.81
N SER A 11 -2.36 8.36 33.78
CA SER A 11 -3.17 8.43 34.98
C SER A 11 -4.00 9.70 34.93
N ILE A 12 -5.32 9.56 34.96
CA ILE A 12 -6.27 10.67 35.03
C ILE A 12 -6.99 10.53 36.36
N LYS A 13 -6.89 11.55 37.20
CA LYS A 13 -7.47 11.55 38.55
C LYS A 13 -8.86 12.18 38.52
N ASP A 14 -9.85 11.49 39.10
CA ASP A 14 -11.22 11.98 39.35
C ASP A 14 -11.92 12.54 38.10
N ILE A 15 -11.84 11.84 36.96
CA ILE A 15 -12.51 12.25 35.72
C ILE A 15 -14.01 11.95 35.76
N VAL A 16 -14.82 12.96 35.43
CA VAL A 16 -16.26 12.83 35.19
C VAL A 16 -16.52 13.36 33.78
N ILE A 17 -17.12 12.54 32.92
CA ILE A 17 -17.40 12.88 31.52
C ILE A 17 -18.92 12.92 31.34
N GLU A 18 -19.45 14.12 31.10
CA GLU A 18 -20.85 14.30 30.72
C GLU A 18 -20.94 14.32 29.18
N ASN A 19 -21.29 13.17 28.60
CA ASN A 19 -21.44 13.02 27.16
C ASN A 19 -22.49 11.95 26.84
N GLU A 20 -23.53 12.34 26.09
CA GLU A 20 -24.67 11.46 25.78
C GLU A 20 -24.27 10.24 24.95
N LEU A 21 -23.35 10.39 23.99
CA LEU A 21 -22.87 9.28 23.16
C LEU A 21 -22.05 8.26 23.97
N VAL A 22 -21.22 8.75 24.90
CA VAL A 22 -20.48 7.88 25.82
C VAL A 22 -21.45 7.13 26.74
N ALA A 23 -22.48 7.82 27.25
CA ALA A 23 -23.50 7.23 28.09
C ALA A 23 -24.30 6.14 27.34
N GLU A 24 -24.75 6.42 26.11
CA GLU A 24 -25.48 5.48 25.26
C GLU A 24 -24.61 4.25 24.91
N TYR A 25 -23.38 4.50 24.44
CA TYR A 25 -22.43 3.45 24.09
C TYR A 25 -22.13 2.51 25.27
N LEU A 26 -21.79 3.06 26.45
CA LEU A 26 -21.50 2.22 27.61
C LEU A 26 -22.74 1.54 28.19
N SER A 27 -23.92 2.15 28.05
CA SER A 27 -25.19 1.55 28.48
C SER A 27 -25.54 0.30 27.66
N SER A 28 -25.13 0.25 26.39
CA SER A 28 -25.31 -0.91 25.51
C SER A 28 -24.40 -2.11 25.85
N LEU A 29 -23.38 -1.92 26.69
CA LEU A 29 -22.36 -2.93 27.00
C LEU A 29 -22.52 -3.55 28.41
N PRO A 30 -22.14 -4.83 28.58
CA PRO A 30 -22.02 -5.45 29.90
C PRO A 30 -21.04 -4.69 30.79
N ALA A 31 -21.34 -4.60 32.08
CA ALA A 31 -20.54 -3.83 33.04
C ALA A 31 -19.05 -4.25 33.06
N SER A 32 -18.77 -5.54 32.84
CA SER A 32 -17.41 -6.10 32.78
C SER A 32 -16.58 -5.63 31.58
N GLU A 33 -17.21 -5.09 30.54
CA GLU A 33 -16.52 -4.71 29.28
C GLU A 33 -16.35 -3.20 29.12
N ARG A 34 -17.07 -2.41 29.91
CA ARG A 34 -17.10 -0.93 29.81
C ARG A 34 -15.73 -0.30 29.98
N GLU A 35 -14.93 -0.75 30.95
CA GLU A 35 -13.59 -0.22 31.19
C GLU A 35 -12.67 -0.41 29.97
N SER A 36 -12.63 -1.63 29.42
CA SER A 36 -11.84 -1.92 28.23
C SER A 36 -12.35 -1.16 27.00
N ALA A 37 -13.67 -0.97 26.88
CA ALA A 37 -14.26 -0.19 25.80
C ALA A 37 -13.87 1.29 25.84
N VAL A 38 -13.85 1.91 27.03
CA VAL A 38 -13.39 3.30 27.20
C VAL A 38 -11.90 3.44 26.85
N ILE A 39 -11.05 2.51 27.29
CA ILE A 39 -9.61 2.54 26.97
C ILE A 39 -9.39 2.43 25.45
N ARG A 40 -10.13 1.55 24.77
CA ARG A 40 -10.06 1.43 23.31
C ARG A 40 -10.54 2.70 22.61
N ALA A 41 -11.66 3.26 23.03
CA ALA A 41 -12.21 4.48 22.44
C ALA A 41 -11.25 5.67 22.63
N LEU A 42 -10.64 5.80 23.82
CA LEU A 42 -9.61 6.80 24.09
C LEU A 42 -8.37 6.58 23.20
N GLY A 43 -7.93 5.33 23.04
CA GLY A 43 -6.83 5.00 22.13
C GLY A 43 -7.13 5.36 20.68
N ILE A 44 -8.35 5.07 20.20
CA ILE A 44 -8.80 5.41 18.84
C ILE A 44 -8.92 6.94 18.68
N GLY A 45 -9.46 7.64 19.67
CA GLY A 45 -9.55 9.10 19.69
C GLY A 45 -8.17 9.76 19.66
N ILE A 46 -7.23 9.31 20.47
CA ILE A 46 -5.84 9.78 20.46
C ILE A 46 -5.17 9.46 19.13
N MET A 47 -5.39 8.26 18.56
CA MET A 47 -4.88 7.93 17.22
C MET A 47 -5.50 8.83 16.12
N ALA A 48 -6.78 9.20 16.23
CA ALA A 48 -7.45 10.08 15.30
C ALA A 48 -6.98 11.54 15.44
N GLU A 49 -6.75 12.00 16.67
CA GLU A 49 -6.16 13.31 16.99
C GLU A 49 -4.72 13.39 16.46
N MET A 50 -3.91 12.36 16.72
CA MET A 50 -2.57 12.21 16.14
C MET A 50 -2.61 12.17 14.60
N LYS A 51 -3.61 11.54 13.97
CA LYS A 51 -3.80 11.58 12.51
C LYS A 51 -4.13 13.00 12.01
N GLY A 52 -4.98 13.74 12.73
CA GLY A 52 -5.32 15.13 12.44
C GLY A 52 -4.10 16.06 12.54
N GLU A 53 -3.28 15.87 13.57
CA GLU A 53 -2.03 16.62 13.76
C GLU A 53 -0.93 16.18 12.81
N ILE A 54 -0.77 14.91 12.45
CA ILE A 54 0.25 14.47 11.48
C ILE A 54 -0.07 15.02 10.09
N SER A 55 -1.31 14.95 9.62
CA SER A 55 -1.67 15.54 8.32
C SER A 55 -1.60 17.08 8.32
N HIS A 56 -1.75 17.74 9.46
CA HIS A 56 -1.54 19.19 9.61
C HIS A 56 -0.05 19.56 9.70
N PHE A 57 0.72 18.81 10.49
CA PHE A 57 2.17 18.91 10.66
C PHE A 57 2.92 18.66 9.35
N LEU A 58 2.52 17.65 8.58
CA LEU A 58 3.03 17.38 7.22
C LEU A 58 2.73 18.52 6.24
N ARG A 59 1.67 19.29 6.46
CA ARG A 59 1.32 20.48 5.66
C ARG A 59 2.03 21.74 6.14
N GLU A 60 2.33 21.87 7.43
CA GLU A 60 3.00 23.04 8.02
C GLU A 60 4.53 22.99 7.95
N THR A 61 5.14 21.83 7.72
CA THR A 61 6.61 21.73 7.54
C THR A 61 7.03 22.02 6.09
N GLU A 62 6.87 23.26 5.64
CA GLU A 62 7.58 23.78 4.45
C GLU A 62 9.06 24.03 4.81
N GLY A 63 9.91 23.05 4.56
CA GLY A 63 11.36 23.10 4.78
C GLY A 63 12.07 21.81 4.35
N GLU A 64 13.38 21.65 4.62
CA GLU A 64 14.17 20.45 4.26
C GLU A 64 13.57 19.13 4.80
N LEU A 65 12.87 19.18 5.93
CA LEU A 65 12.15 18.03 6.49
C LEU A 65 10.91 17.63 5.66
N GLY A 66 10.26 18.61 5.02
CA GLY A 66 9.09 18.41 4.16
C GLY A 66 9.39 17.59 2.91
N LYS A 67 10.60 17.70 2.36
CA LYS A 67 11.03 16.90 1.20
C LYS A 67 11.10 15.39 1.52
N HIS A 68 11.63 15.03 2.69
CA HIS A 68 11.70 13.64 3.17
C HIS A 68 10.33 13.11 3.65
N LEU A 69 9.46 13.98 4.16
CA LEU A 69 8.11 13.62 4.59
C LEU A 69 7.12 13.46 3.42
N SER A 70 7.36 14.11 2.28
CA SER A 70 6.60 13.92 1.05
C SER A 70 6.67 12.48 0.53
N SER A 71 7.83 11.82 0.64
CA SER A 71 7.97 10.41 0.27
C SER A 71 7.17 9.52 1.21
N LEU A 72 7.23 9.75 2.52
CA LEU A 72 6.41 9.02 3.49
C LEU A 72 4.90 9.24 3.28
N LYS A 73 4.50 10.44 2.85
CA LYS A 73 3.12 10.76 2.46
C LYS A 73 2.71 10.06 1.15
N ALA A 74 3.58 10.05 0.14
CA ALA A 74 3.35 9.30 -1.09
C ALA A 74 3.22 7.79 -0.84
N LEU A 75 3.96 7.25 0.13
CA LEU A 75 3.82 5.86 0.60
C LEU A 75 2.47 5.59 1.27
N TYR A 76 1.91 6.59 1.94
CA TYR A 76 0.57 6.53 2.52
C TYR A 76 -0.54 6.61 1.45
N ASP A 77 -0.37 7.48 0.44
CA ASP A 77 -1.33 7.71 -0.65
C ASP A 77 -1.30 6.59 -1.73
N LEU A 78 -0.16 5.90 -1.90
CA LEU A 78 0.07 4.80 -2.85
C LEU A 78 -0.96 3.67 -2.81
N ARG A 79 -1.56 3.44 -1.64
CA ARG A 79 -2.53 2.37 -1.44
C ARG A 79 -3.86 2.61 -2.15
N GLU A 80 -4.17 3.87 -2.46
CA GLU A 80 -5.38 4.24 -3.21
C GLU A 80 -5.22 3.97 -4.71
N LEU A 81 -3.97 3.85 -5.18
CA LEU A 81 -3.62 3.45 -6.54
C LEU A 81 -3.40 1.94 -6.60
N ARG A 82 -4.50 1.20 -6.43
CA ARG A 82 -4.61 -0.07 -7.16
C ARG A 82 -4.55 0.32 -8.63
N PHE A 83 -3.37 0.23 -9.23
CA PHE A 83 -3.11 0.45 -10.65
C PHE A 83 -4.29 -0.14 -11.42
N ARG A 84 -5.15 0.77 -11.93
CA ARG A 84 -6.36 0.43 -12.67
C ARG A 84 -5.94 -0.57 -13.70
N GLU A 85 -6.46 -1.80 -13.62
CA GLU A 85 -6.19 -2.94 -14.51
C GLU A 85 -5.50 -2.48 -15.79
N THR A 86 -4.16 -2.35 -15.75
CA THR A 86 -3.42 -1.93 -16.91
C THR A 86 -3.54 -3.12 -17.82
N SER A 87 -4.46 -2.99 -18.77
CA SER A 87 -4.80 -3.97 -19.78
C SER A 87 -3.65 -4.06 -20.76
N GLY A 88 -2.49 -4.51 -20.27
CA GLY A 88 -1.26 -4.69 -21.00
C GLY A 88 -1.02 -6.18 -21.23
N LYS A 89 -1.94 -6.85 -21.93
CA LYS A 89 -1.61 -8.12 -22.57
C LYS A 89 -0.53 -7.84 -23.62
N GLY A 90 0.74 -7.97 -23.24
CA GLY A 90 1.88 -7.98 -24.18
C GLY A 90 2.91 -6.86 -24.07
N ALA A 91 3.00 -6.11 -22.97
CA ALA A 91 4.15 -5.21 -22.77
C ALA A 91 5.42 -6.01 -22.45
N VAL A 92 6.58 -5.57 -22.96
CA VAL A 92 7.89 -6.07 -22.53
C VAL A 92 8.03 -5.79 -21.03
N ALA A 93 8.48 -6.77 -20.26
CA ALA A 93 8.46 -6.74 -18.80
C ALA A 93 9.20 -5.51 -18.19
N GLU A 94 10.26 -5.03 -18.86
CA GLU A 94 10.98 -3.80 -18.54
C GLU A 94 10.11 -2.54 -18.70
N GLY A 95 9.30 -2.48 -19.76
CA GLY A 95 8.37 -1.36 -20.01
C GLY A 95 7.31 -1.24 -18.91
N GLN A 96 6.90 -2.36 -18.30
CA GLN A 96 5.93 -2.33 -17.20
C GLN A 96 6.50 -1.70 -15.94
N VAL A 97 7.76 -2.01 -15.57
CA VAL A 97 8.44 -1.37 -14.44
C VAL A 97 8.56 0.14 -14.66
N LEU A 98 8.93 0.55 -15.87
CA LEU A 98 9.10 1.94 -16.22
C LEU A 98 7.79 2.75 -16.15
N GLU A 99 6.68 2.19 -16.66
CA GLU A 99 5.36 2.84 -16.56
C GLU A 99 4.88 2.93 -15.10
N VAL A 100 5.07 1.88 -14.31
CA VAL A 100 4.72 1.88 -12.88
C VAL A 100 5.45 3.00 -12.12
N VAL A 101 6.75 3.19 -12.38
CA VAL A 101 7.53 4.25 -11.73
C VAL A 101 7.04 5.63 -12.16
N ARG A 102 6.68 5.84 -13.43
CA ARG A 102 6.10 7.10 -13.92
C ARG A 102 4.77 7.43 -13.28
N GLU A 103 3.87 6.46 -13.28
CA GLU A 103 2.54 6.61 -12.70
C GLU A 103 2.63 6.87 -11.18
N PHE A 104 3.55 6.18 -10.50
CA PHE A 104 3.82 6.49 -9.10
C PHE A 104 4.40 7.89 -8.90
N ALA A 105 5.43 8.29 -9.66
CA ALA A 105 6.00 9.63 -9.54
C ALA A 105 4.94 10.72 -9.74
N THR A 106 4.08 10.57 -10.75
CA THR A 106 2.96 11.49 -11.03
C THR A 106 1.98 11.55 -9.86
N SER A 107 1.54 10.40 -9.37
CA SER A 107 0.56 10.34 -8.28
C SER A 107 1.10 10.84 -6.94
N ALA A 108 2.39 10.67 -6.70
CA ALA A 108 3.10 11.17 -5.53
C ALA A 108 3.34 12.69 -5.57
N GLY A 109 3.04 13.35 -6.69
CA GLY A 109 3.36 14.77 -6.92
C GLY A 109 4.84 15.01 -7.14
N PHE A 110 5.59 14.02 -7.62
CA PHE A 110 6.99 14.13 -8.00
C PHE A 110 7.13 14.56 -9.46
N ASP A 111 6.43 15.63 -9.84
CA ASP A 111 6.28 16.08 -11.23
C ASP A 111 7.61 16.44 -11.92
N ASN A 112 8.65 16.73 -11.14
CA ASN A 112 9.98 17.07 -11.62
C ASN A 112 10.89 15.83 -11.82
N ASP A 113 10.44 14.63 -11.44
CA ASP A 113 11.24 13.42 -11.64
C ASP A 113 11.14 12.95 -13.11
N GLU A 114 12.27 12.81 -13.80
CA GLU A 114 12.34 12.37 -15.19
C GLU A 114 12.67 10.87 -15.27
N VAL A 115 11.69 10.03 -15.66
CA VAL A 115 11.85 8.57 -15.80
C VAL A 115 12.19 8.18 -17.25
N ILE A 116 13.41 7.68 -17.45
CA ILE A 116 14.06 7.44 -18.75
C ILE A 116 14.28 5.93 -18.96
N ASP A 117 13.94 5.44 -20.15
CA ASP A 117 14.34 4.11 -20.64
C ASP A 117 15.80 4.14 -21.08
N ALA A 118 16.66 3.37 -20.42
CA ALA A 118 18.09 3.31 -20.68
C ALA A 118 18.57 1.90 -21.09
N SER A 119 17.66 0.94 -21.27
CA SER A 119 17.90 -0.47 -21.62
C SER A 119 18.82 -0.66 -22.85
N THR A 120 18.76 0.26 -23.81
CA THR A 120 19.52 0.17 -25.07
C THR A 120 20.74 1.09 -25.12
N THR A 121 20.90 1.99 -24.14
CA THR A 121 21.89 3.06 -24.17
C THR A 121 23.12 2.71 -23.34
N SER A 122 24.32 2.85 -23.91
CA SER A 122 25.57 2.65 -23.18
C SER A 122 25.76 3.72 -22.11
N GLY A 123 26.18 3.33 -20.90
CA GLY A 123 26.47 4.25 -19.81
C GLY A 123 27.93 4.75 -19.81
N ALA A 124 28.41 5.16 -18.64
CA ALA A 124 29.77 5.64 -18.43
C ALA A 124 30.84 4.56 -18.68
N ILE A 125 30.48 3.28 -18.54
CA ILE A 125 31.37 2.16 -18.83
C ILE A 125 31.18 1.72 -20.28
N ARG A 126 32.30 1.60 -21.01
CA ARG A 126 32.30 1.25 -22.44
C ARG A 126 31.58 -0.07 -22.70
N ASN A 127 30.59 -0.03 -23.60
CA ASN A 127 29.76 -1.17 -24.02
C ASN A 127 28.90 -1.79 -22.88
N ASN A 128 28.64 -1.06 -21.80
CA ASN A 128 27.81 -1.53 -20.69
C ASN A 128 26.42 -0.89 -20.71
N LYS A 129 25.37 -1.71 -20.62
CA LYS A 129 23.96 -1.30 -20.68
C LYS A 129 23.20 -1.47 -19.35
N THR A 130 23.86 -1.91 -18.28
CA THR A 130 23.25 -2.11 -16.96
C THR A 130 22.65 -0.82 -16.40
N GLY A 131 21.51 -0.94 -15.72
CA GLY A 131 20.59 0.14 -15.35
C GLY A 131 19.60 0.38 -16.47
N ASP A 132 18.56 -0.45 -16.53
CA ASP A 132 17.52 -0.44 -17.57
C ASP A 132 16.64 0.80 -17.51
N VAL A 133 16.35 1.28 -16.30
CA VAL A 133 15.56 2.49 -16.06
C VAL A 133 16.38 3.48 -15.23
N LEU A 134 16.34 4.75 -15.62
CA LEU A 134 16.96 5.85 -14.89
C LEU A 134 15.90 6.83 -14.45
N VAL A 135 16.05 7.34 -13.23
CA VAL A 135 15.23 8.45 -12.76
C VAL A 135 16.15 9.60 -12.38
N ARG A 136 16.00 10.75 -13.04
CA ARG A 136 16.60 12.01 -12.58
C ARG A 136 15.62 12.66 -11.62
N VAL A 137 16.07 12.90 -10.41
CA VAL A 137 15.20 13.34 -9.32
C VAL A 137 15.15 14.86 -9.28
N ASP A 138 13.94 15.41 -9.13
CA ASP A 138 13.70 16.86 -8.95
C ASP A 138 14.35 17.75 -10.04
N GLY A 139 14.41 17.26 -11.28
CA GLY A 139 15.02 17.95 -12.42
C GLY A 139 16.54 18.09 -12.36
N ASP A 140 17.21 17.49 -11.37
CA ASP A 140 18.67 17.52 -11.24
C ASP A 140 19.32 16.40 -12.08
N PRO A 141 20.09 16.71 -13.15
CA PRO A 141 20.73 15.70 -13.98
C PRO A 141 21.82 14.89 -13.25
N ASP A 142 22.33 15.40 -12.12
CA ASP A 142 23.36 14.75 -11.29
C ASP A 142 22.77 13.97 -10.10
N CYS A 143 21.44 14.01 -9.92
CA CYS A 143 20.72 13.26 -8.89
C CYS A 143 19.97 12.09 -9.54
N VAL A 144 20.67 10.97 -9.73
CA VAL A 144 20.17 9.83 -10.50
C VAL A 144 19.87 8.63 -9.60
N ILE A 145 18.71 8.01 -9.79
CA ILE A 145 18.39 6.66 -9.29
C ILE A 145 18.53 5.68 -10.46
N GLY A 146 19.30 4.61 -10.27
CA GLY A 146 19.42 3.53 -11.24
C GLY A 146 18.52 2.35 -10.87
N ILE A 147 17.75 1.84 -11.83
CA ILE A 147 16.88 0.67 -11.63
C ILE A 147 17.26 -0.41 -12.65
N GLU A 148 17.58 -1.59 -12.14
CA GLU A 148 17.85 -2.80 -12.91
C GLU A 148 16.65 -3.75 -12.86
N VAL A 149 16.28 -4.35 -13.99
CA VAL A 149 15.12 -5.22 -14.10
C VAL A 149 15.55 -6.66 -14.40
N LYS A 150 15.14 -7.61 -13.56
CA LYS A 150 15.42 -9.06 -13.68
C LYS A 150 14.15 -9.88 -13.44
N LEU A 151 13.20 -9.78 -14.36
CA LEU A 151 11.90 -10.45 -14.26
C LEU A 151 11.91 -11.87 -14.86
N ASP A 152 12.88 -12.20 -15.72
CA ASP A 152 12.95 -13.48 -16.44
C ASP A 152 14.02 -14.45 -15.90
N LYS A 153 14.87 -14.00 -14.97
CA LYS A 153 16.04 -14.75 -14.49
C LYS A 153 16.25 -14.61 -12.99
N GLY A 154 16.30 -15.77 -12.33
CA GLY A 154 16.73 -15.89 -10.94
C GLY A 154 18.22 -15.66 -10.83
N VAL A 155 18.59 -14.52 -10.24
CA VAL A 155 19.97 -14.19 -9.92
C VAL A 155 20.15 -14.30 -8.41
N ARG A 156 21.24 -14.94 -7.95
CA ARG A 156 21.54 -15.05 -6.52
C ARG A 156 21.82 -13.68 -5.92
N LEU A 157 21.53 -13.50 -4.63
CA LEU A 157 21.77 -12.24 -3.93
C LEU A 157 23.24 -11.78 -4.05
N GLY A 158 24.17 -12.69 -3.77
CA GLY A 158 25.62 -12.45 -3.77
C GLY A 158 26.09 -11.72 -2.52
N GLU A 159 26.89 -12.39 -1.68
CA GLU A 159 27.60 -11.73 -0.59
C GLU A 159 28.97 -11.29 -1.08
N LEU A 160 29.36 -10.04 -0.78
CA LEU A 160 30.66 -9.49 -1.19
C LEU A 160 31.85 -10.28 -0.61
N ALA A 161 31.68 -10.87 0.58
CA ALA A 161 32.74 -11.61 1.27
C ALA A 161 33.01 -12.99 0.65
N ASP A 162 31.97 -13.65 0.12
CA ASP A 162 32.03 -15.03 -0.34
C ASP A 162 32.10 -15.16 -1.87
N ARG A 163 32.18 -14.03 -2.58
CA ARG A 163 32.24 -14.01 -4.04
C ARG A 163 33.66 -14.30 -4.53
N ASP A 164 33.80 -15.32 -5.37
CA ASP A 164 35.00 -15.49 -6.21
C ASP A 164 35.09 -14.32 -7.22
N PRO A 165 36.12 -13.44 -7.14
CA PRO A 165 36.26 -12.29 -8.03
C PRO A 165 36.48 -12.67 -9.51
N THR A 166 36.85 -13.92 -9.78
CA THR A 166 37.13 -14.43 -11.13
C THR A 166 35.90 -15.08 -11.77
N ALA A 167 34.86 -15.35 -10.99
CA ALA A 167 33.62 -15.92 -11.49
C ALA A 167 32.84 -14.88 -12.31
N LYS A 168 32.49 -15.24 -13.55
CA LYS A 168 31.67 -14.42 -14.47
C LYS A 168 30.17 -14.44 -14.15
N THR A 169 29.78 -14.99 -12.99
CA THR A 169 28.37 -15.05 -12.60
C THR A 169 27.92 -13.72 -12.01
N ASP A 170 26.85 -13.20 -12.58
CA ASP A 170 26.15 -12.04 -12.07
C ASP A 170 25.40 -12.38 -10.78
N THR A 171 25.37 -11.44 -9.86
CA THR A 171 24.62 -11.47 -8.60
C THR A 171 23.81 -10.18 -8.47
N ALA A 172 22.77 -10.17 -7.64
CA ALA A 172 21.99 -8.96 -7.40
C ALA A 172 22.88 -7.81 -6.87
N ALA A 173 23.79 -8.12 -5.94
CA ALA A 173 24.76 -7.16 -5.42
C ALA A 173 25.72 -6.65 -6.51
N SER A 174 26.25 -7.52 -7.37
CA SER A 174 27.15 -7.08 -8.44
C SER A 174 26.45 -6.22 -9.48
N GLN A 175 25.20 -6.53 -9.82
CA GLN A 175 24.38 -5.75 -10.75
C GLN A 175 24.09 -4.37 -10.18
N LEU A 176 23.69 -4.26 -8.90
CA LEU A 176 23.48 -2.96 -8.25
C LEU A 176 24.75 -2.08 -8.23
N ILE A 177 25.92 -2.67 -7.94
CA ILE A 177 27.21 -1.97 -7.96
C ILE A 177 27.56 -1.52 -9.39
N GLU A 178 27.30 -2.39 -10.38
CA GLU A 178 27.54 -2.09 -11.78
C GLU A 178 26.60 -1.01 -12.30
N THR A 179 25.32 -1.02 -11.93
CA THR A 179 24.37 0.06 -12.19
C THR A 179 24.90 1.38 -11.64
N ALA A 180 25.32 1.39 -10.36
CA ALA A 180 25.87 2.57 -9.70
C ALA A 180 27.04 3.18 -10.49
N ALA A 181 28.01 2.34 -10.86
CA ALA A 181 29.21 2.76 -11.58
C ALA A 181 28.93 3.13 -13.05
N ASN A 182 28.00 2.44 -13.72
CA ASN A 182 27.68 2.70 -15.12
C ASN A 182 26.81 3.94 -15.29
N ARG A 183 25.96 4.25 -14.32
CA ARG A 183 24.94 5.31 -14.41
C ARG A 183 25.25 6.52 -13.52
N ASN A 184 26.32 6.46 -12.72
CA ASN A 184 26.65 7.48 -11.72
C ASN A 184 25.47 7.76 -10.77
N SER A 185 24.70 6.74 -10.41
CA SER A 185 23.51 6.88 -9.58
C SER A 185 23.84 6.98 -8.10
N ARG A 186 23.07 7.81 -7.40
CA ARG A 186 23.15 8.04 -5.94
C ARG A 186 22.40 6.98 -5.14
N ALA A 187 21.38 6.37 -5.74
CA ALA A 187 20.63 5.24 -5.19
C ALA A 187 20.35 4.21 -6.29
N ASN A 188 20.27 2.93 -5.91
CA ASN A 188 20.10 1.83 -6.84
C ASN A 188 18.98 0.90 -6.40
N ILE A 189 18.22 0.37 -7.35
CA ILE A 189 17.15 -0.60 -7.14
C ILE A 189 17.35 -1.75 -8.14
N ILE A 190 17.13 -2.98 -7.71
CA ILE A 190 17.01 -4.14 -8.60
C ILE A 190 15.66 -4.81 -8.36
N VAL A 191 14.95 -5.11 -9.44
CA VAL A 191 13.56 -5.62 -9.40
C VAL A 191 13.53 -7.05 -9.92
N PHE A 192 12.97 -7.95 -9.10
CA PHE A 192 12.75 -9.36 -9.42
C PHE A 192 11.25 -9.68 -9.46
N ASP A 193 10.88 -10.66 -10.27
CA ASP A 193 9.55 -11.24 -10.20
C ASP A 193 9.53 -12.42 -9.21
N GLU A 194 8.48 -12.52 -8.40
CA GLU A 194 8.30 -13.60 -7.43
C GLU A 194 8.36 -15.02 -8.04
N ASP A 195 8.04 -15.17 -9.33
CA ASP A 195 8.00 -16.48 -10.00
C ASP A 195 9.36 -16.90 -10.56
N SER A 196 10.28 -15.95 -10.76
CA SER A 196 11.58 -16.19 -11.36
C SER A 196 12.75 -15.99 -10.39
N VAL A 197 12.50 -15.41 -9.21
CA VAL A 197 13.53 -15.05 -8.22
C VAL A 197 14.25 -16.28 -7.61
N ASP A 198 15.56 -16.14 -7.35
CA ASP A 198 16.34 -17.16 -6.66
C ASP A 198 16.02 -17.21 -5.15
N GLY A 199 16.09 -18.41 -4.56
CA GLY A 199 15.75 -18.62 -3.15
C GLY A 199 16.59 -17.79 -2.16
N SER A 200 17.83 -17.41 -2.51
CA SER A 200 18.65 -16.51 -1.67
C SER A 200 18.09 -15.10 -1.60
N VAL A 201 17.57 -14.57 -2.71
CA VAL A 201 16.91 -13.27 -2.77
C VAL A 201 15.55 -13.34 -2.09
N GLN A 202 14.78 -14.39 -2.36
CA GLN A 202 13.47 -14.59 -1.73
C GLN A 202 13.58 -14.67 -0.19
N LYS A 203 14.57 -15.39 0.34
CA LYS A 203 14.82 -15.46 1.77
C LYS A 203 15.20 -14.10 2.38
N ARG A 204 15.98 -13.29 1.66
CA ARG A 204 16.41 -11.98 2.13
C ARG A 204 15.29 -10.95 2.06
N CYS A 205 14.41 -11.06 1.06
CA CYS A 205 13.28 -10.18 0.81
C CYS A 205 11.97 -10.83 1.27
N ALA A 206 11.92 -11.38 2.49
CA ALA A 206 10.74 -12.08 3.01
C ALA A 206 9.48 -11.19 2.98
N ASP A 207 9.66 -9.88 3.16
CA ASP A 207 8.62 -8.85 3.11
C ASP A 207 8.58 -8.16 1.72
N GLY A 208 9.06 -8.81 0.65
CA GLY A 208 9.07 -8.29 -0.73
C GLY A 208 10.15 -7.24 -1.03
N VAL A 209 10.97 -6.86 -0.06
CA VAL A 209 12.06 -5.90 -0.24
C VAL A 209 13.19 -6.12 0.76
N ALA A 210 14.42 -5.76 0.38
CA ALA A 210 15.57 -5.69 1.27
C ALA A 210 16.50 -4.53 0.88
N TYR A 211 17.26 -4.01 1.84
CA TYR A 211 18.28 -3.00 1.58
C TYR A 211 19.67 -3.58 1.85
N LEU A 212 20.54 -3.52 0.84
CA LEU A 212 21.96 -3.85 0.96
C LEU A 212 22.71 -2.57 1.28
N GLY A 213 23.20 -2.46 2.52
CA GLY A 213 23.86 -1.26 3.04
C GLY A 213 24.98 -0.75 2.13
N GLY A 214 24.84 0.49 1.68
CA GLY A 214 25.81 1.14 0.78
C GLY A 214 25.79 0.64 -0.67
N ILE A 215 24.86 -0.24 -1.05
CA ILE A 215 24.75 -0.82 -2.39
C ILE A 215 23.42 -0.43 -3.04
N GLY A 216 22.29 -0.75 -2.42
CA GLY A 216 20.96 -0.46 -2.98
C GLY A 216 19.84 -1.36 -2.48
N PHE A 217 18.66 -1.16 -3.05
CA PHE A 217 17.45 -1.91 -2.75
C PHE A 217 17.30 -3.12 -3.66
N VAL A 218 16.84 -4.23 -3.08
CA VAL A 218 16.43 -5.44 -3.78
C VAL A 218 14.94 -5.58 -3.58
N VAL A 219 14.17 -5.63 -4.65
CA VAL A 219 12.70 -5.62 -4.63
C VAL A 219 12.18 -6.86 -5.33
N VAL A 220 11.18 -7.50 -4.73
CA VAL A 220 10.39 -8.58 -5.34
C VAL A 220 8.97 -8.07 -5.55
N VAL A 221 8.49 -8.20 -6.78
CA VAL A 221 7.13 -7.80 -7.21
C VAL A 221 6.37 -9.02 -7.74
N SER A 222 5.05 -8.89 -7.90
CA SER A 222 4.24 -9.89 -8.59
C SER A 222 3.68 -9.30 -9.87
N THR A 223 4.36 -9.53 -10.99
CA THR A 223 3.88 -9.09 -12.32
C THR A 223 2.52 -9.70 -12.63
N ARG A 224 2.31 -10.98 -12.28
CA ARG A 224 1.06 -11.71 -12.49
C ARG A 224 -0.12 -11.09 -11.75
N ARG A 225 0.08 -10.63 -10.52
CA ARG A 225 -0.95 -9.97 -9.70
C ARG A 225 -1.03 -8.47 -9.96
N ASN A 226 -0.18 -7.94 -10.84
CA ASN A 226 0.02 -6.51 -11.06
C ASN A 226 0.32 -5.76 -9.73
N ASP A 227 1.08 -6.39 -8.86
CA ASP A 227 1.40 -5.88 -7.53
C ASP A 227 2.85 -5.37 -7.50
N TYR A 228 2.95 -4.03 -7.58
CA TYR A 228 4.20 -3.29 -7.57
C TYR A 228 4.34 -2.35 -6.37
N ALA A 229 3.54 -2.57 -5.32
CA ALA A 229 3.55 -1.70 -4.15
C ALA A 229 4.95 -1.61 -3.52
N THR A 230 5.66 -2.74 -3.44
CA THR A 230 7.03 -2.83 -2.91
C THR A 230 8.04 -2.03 -3.74
N LEU A 231 7.88 -2.00 -5.07
CA LEU A 231 8.71 -1.19 -5.97
C LEU A 231 8.48 0.30 -5.74
N ALA A 232 7.21 0.71 -5.68
CA ALA A 232 6.87 2.10 -5.45
C ALA A 232 7.41 2.57 -4.08
N MET A 233 7.37 1.70 -3.07
CA MET A 233 7.98 1.97 -1.78
C MET A 233 9.49 2.12 -1.81
N ALA A 234 10.18 1.18 -2.45
CA ALA A 234 11.63 1.25 -2.62
C ALA A 234 12.06 2.49 -3.40
N TYR A 235 11.29 2.88 -4.41
CA TYR A 235 11.55 4.08 -5.21
C TYR A 235 11.39 5.37 -4.39
N ALA A 236 10.33 5.52 -3.60
CA ALA A 236 10.16 6.69 -2.73
C ALA A 236 11.33 6.84 -1.74
N LEU A 237 11.77 5.73 -1.14
CA LEU A 237 12.93 5.74 -0.23
C LEU A 237 14.25 5.98 -0.96
N ALA A 238 14.43 5.42 -2.16
CA ALA A 238 15.61 5.67 -2.99
C ALA A 238 15.69 7.15 -3.41
N ARG A 239 14.55 7.78 -3.66
CA ARG A 239 14.42 9.22 -3.94
C ARG A 239 14.89 10.05 -2.76
N ASP A 240 14.44 9.73 -1.55
CA ASP A 240 14.92 10.39 -0.34
C ASP A 240 16.42 10.22 -0.15
N PHE A 241 16.96 9.02 -0.40
CA PHE A 241 18.39 8.78 -0.33
C PHE A 241 19.18 9.59 -1.34
N ALA A 242 18.69 9.71 -2.58
CA ALA A 242 19.36 10.47 -3.63
C ALA A 242 19.38 11.98 -3.35
N LEU A 243 18.30 12.50 -2.75
CA LEU A 243 18.14 13.91 -2.37
C LEU A 243 18.84 14.27 -1.05
N SER A 244 19.17 13.27 -0.22
CA SER A 244 19.88 13.49 1.03
C SER A 244 21.32 13.94 0.75
N GLU A 245 21.72 15.08 1.31
CA GLU A 245 23.16 15.41 1.32
C GLU A 245 23.92 14.39 2.19
N PRO A 246 25.07 13.88 1.73
CA PRO A 246 25.92 13.04 2.57
C PRO A 246 26.40 13.89 3.76
N LYS A 247 25.80 13.69 4.93
CA LYS A 247 26.31 14.30 6.17
C LYS A 247 27.76 13.85 6.33
N GLN A 248 28.68 14.80 6.48
CA GLN A 248 30.07 14.54 6.83
C GLN A 248 30.11 13.87 8.22
N GLY A 249 30.09 12.55 8.24
CA GLY A 249 30.11 11.72 9.43
C GLY A 249 30.03 10.25 9.07
N GLU A 250 30.61 9.38 9.89
CA GLU A 250 30.53 7.92 9.74
C GLU A 250 29.07 7.47 10.00
N VAL A 251 28.24 7.46 8.96
CA VAL A 251 26.96 6.76 8.99
C VAL A 251 27.27 5.27 9.07
N ASP A 252 26.90 4.60 10.16
CA ASP A 252 27.01 3.14 10.25
C ASP A 252 26.01 2.51 9.25
N PRO A 253 26.49 1.91 8.16
CA PRO A 253 25.62 1.36 7.11
C PRO A 253 24.71 0.26 7.66
N LYS A 254 25.11 -0.44 8.73
CA LYS A 254 24.29 -1.48 9.36
C LYS A 254 23.10 -0.87 10.08
N VAL A 255 23.31 0.21 10.83
CA VAL A 255 22.22 0.91 11.53
C VAL A 255 21.21 1.46 10.52
N LEU A 256 21.70 2.04 9.42
CA LEU A 256 20.83 2.51 8.34
C LEU A 256 20.03 1.35 7.71
N SER A 257 20.67 0.22 7.41
CA SER A 257 19.98 -0.97 6.93
C SER A 257 18.89 -1.44 7.89
N PHE A 258 19.16 -1.47 9.21
CA PHE A 258 18.14 -1.84 10.19
C PHE A 258 16.95 -0.88 10.22
N ILE A 259 17.20 0.43 10.10
CA ILE A 259 16.13 1.45 10.09
C ILE A 259 15.26 1.29 8.84
N VAL A 260 15.88 1.14 7.67
CA VAL A 260 15.18 0.96 6.39
C VAL A 260 14.38 -0.34 6.38
N GLU A 261 14.99 -1.46 6.77
CA GLU A 261 14.30 -2.75 6.85
C GLU A 261 13.13 -2.72 7.84
N ARG A 262 13.30 -2.04 8.98
CA ARG A 262 12.22 -1.86 9.96
C ARG A 262 11.08 -1.01 9.40
N LEU A 263 11.40 0.08 8.72
CA LEU A 263 10.40 0.96 8.09
C LEU A 263 9.59 0.19 7.04
N MET A 264 10.29 -0.57 6.18
CA MET A 264 9.65 -1.40 5.16
C MET A 264 8.71 -2.45 5.78
N ARG A 265 9.13 -3.13 6.84
CA ARG A 265 8.26 -4.10 7.54
C ARG A 265 7.01 -3.43 8.11
N VAL A 266 7.15 -2.28 8.76
CA VAL A 266 6.02 -1.55 9.34
C VAL A 266 5.04 -1.10 8.26
N LEU A 267 5.53 -0.64 7.11
CA LEU A 267 4.71 -0.24 5.97
C LEU A 267 3.96 -1.43 5.37
N ASN A 268 4.61 -2.58 5.23
CA ASN A 268 3.99 -3.82 4.77
C ASN A 268 2.91 -4.31 5.76
N ASP A 269 3.22 -4.42 7.04
CA ASP A 269 2.27 -4.86 8.08
C ASP A 269 1.01 -3.97 8.10
N TYR A 270 1.20 -2.66 7.95
CA TYR A 270 0.11 -1.70 7.84
C TYR A 270 -0.75 -1.94 6.59
N SER A 271 -0.10 -2.11 5.43
CA SER A 271 -0.78 -2.37 4.17
C SER A 271 -1.60 -3.66 4.23
N ASP A 272 -1.04 -4.73 4.78
CA ASP A 272 -1.75 -6.00 4.92
C ASP A 272 -2.97 -5.88 5.83
N THR A 273 -2.79 -5.25 7.00
CA THR A 273 -3.87 -5.03 7.97
C THR A 273 -5.03 -4.24 7.34
N ARG A 274 -4.71 -3.18 6.59
CA ARG A 274 -5.73 -2.35 5.95
C ARG A 274 -6.41 -3.08 4.78
N THR A 275 -5.70 -3.94 4.04
CA THR A 275 -6.28 -4.78 2.99
C THR A 275 -7.26 -5.80 3.58
N GLN A 276 -6.92 -6.39 4.72
CA GLN A 276 -7.84 -7.26 5.46
C GLN A 276 -9.10 -6.50 5.88
N ALA A 277 -8.97 -5.27 6.39
CA ALA A 277 -10.11 -4.45 6.77
C ALA A 277 -11.04 -4.13 5.57
N GLU A 278 -10.49 -3.77 4.41
CA GLU A 278 -11.29 -3.53 3.20
C GLU A 278 -11.98 -4.78 2.69
N ASN A 279 -11.30 -5.93 2.73
CA ASN A 279 -11.92 -7.21 2.37
C ASN A 279 -13.08 -7.55 3.31
N ILE A 280 -12.96 -7.22 4.60
CA ILE A 280 -14.06 -7.34 5.56
C ILE A 280 -15.21 -6.42 5.16
N ILE A 281 -14.95 -5.12 4.91
CA ILE A 281 -15.98 -4.16 4.46
C ILE A 281 -16.71 -4.68 3.22
N LYS A 282 -15.97 -5.14 2.19
CA LYS A 282 -16.54 -5.69 0.96
C LYS A 282 -17.37 -6.95 1.22
N SER A 283 -16.91 -7.81 2.12
CA SER A 283 -17.63 -9.03 2.49
C SER A 283 -18.92 -8.70 3.26
N THR A 284 -18.86 -7.75 4.18
CA THR A 284 -20.02 -7.26 4.94
C THR A 284 -21.05 -6.61 4.00
N ARG A 285 -20.62 -5.76 3.05
CA ARG A 285 -21.52 -5.20 2.02
C ARG A 285 -22.28 -6.29 1.25
N LYS A 286 -21.59 -7.37 0.83
CA LYS A 286 -22.23 -8.50 0.17
C LYS A 286 -23.25 -9.22 1.06
N ILE A 287 -22.94 -9.39 2.35
CA ILE A 287 -23.85 -10.01 3.32
C ILE A 287 -25.11 -9.17 3.49
N ILE A 288 -24.96 -7.85 3.65
CA ILE A 288 -26.07 -6.90 3.78
C ILE A 288 -26.96 -6.93 2.52
N HIS A 289 -26.37 -6.81 1.33
CA HIS A 289 -27.10 -6.91 0.06
C HIS A 289 -27.87 -8.23 -0.07
N GLN A 290 -27.24 -9.36 0.26
CA GLN A 290 -27.88 -10.67 0.19
C GLN A 290 -29.02 -10.80 1.22
N SER A 291 -28.85 -10.26 2.42
CA SER A 291 -29.89 -10.21 3.45
C SER A 291 -31.10 -9.42 2.97
N GLU A 292 -30.89 -8.24 2.40
CA GLU A 292 -31.97 -7.41 1.87
C GLU A 292 -32.68 -8.08 0.69
N LYS A 293 -31.94 -8.70 -0.23
CA LYS A 293 -32.53 -9.52 -1.30
C LYS A 293 -33.43 -10.61 -0.76
N THR A 294 -32.98 -11.33 0.25
CA THR A 294 -33.79 -12.37 0.90
C THR A 294 -35.05 -11.77 1.53
N ARG A 295 -34.94 -10.64 2.25
CA ARG A 295 -36.09 -9.93 2.83
C ARG A 295 -37.12 -9.53 1.78
N GLN A 296 -36.69 -8.90 0.70
CA GLN A 296 -37.57 -8.47 -0.40
C GLN A 296 -38.27 -9.64 -1.10
N LEU A 297 -37.56 -10.76 -1.30
CA LEU A 297 -38.16 -11.98 -1.86
C LEU A 297 -39.20 -12.60 -0.92
N VAL A 298 -38.96 -12.57 0.39
CA VAL A 298 -39.92 -13.03 1.40
C VAL A 298 -41.17 -12.15 1.39
N GLU A 299 -41.04 -10.83 1.36
CA GLU A 299 -42.17 -9.90 1.27
C GLU A 299 -42.97 -10.06 -0.02
N HIS A 300 -42.27 -10.19 -1.16
CA HIS A 300 -42.89 -10.46 -2.46
C HIS A 300 -43.69 -11.75 -2.40
N THR A 301 -43.08 -12.83 -1.92
CA THR A 301 -43.75 -14.14 -1.81
C THR A 301 -44.94 -14.08 -0.85
N GLY A 302 -44.80 -13.41 0.28
CA GLY A 302 -45.88 -13.20 1.26
C GLY A 302 -47.08 -12.50 0.66
N THR A 303 -46.86 -11.46 -0.16
CA THR A 303 -47.94 -10.72 -0.84
C THR A 303 -48.79 -11.62 -1.73
N TYR A 304 -48.17 -12.53 -2.49
CA TYR A 304 -48.93 -13.46 -3.35
C TYR A 304 -49.59 -14.58 -2.56
N LEU A 305 -49.00 -15.02 -1.44
CA LEU A 305 -49.64 -15.96 -0.53
C LEU A 305 -50.90 -15.36 0.08
N GLU A 306 -50.85 -14.11 0.57
CA GLU A 306 -52.02 -13.40 1.09
C GLU A 306 -53.14 -13.30 0.04
N ARG A 307 -52.81 -12.85 -1.17
CA ARG A 307 -53.79 -12.80 -2.28
C ARG A 307 -54.43 -14.16 -2.56
N TYR A 308 -53.63 -15.22 -2.58
CA TYR A 308 -54.14 -16.58 -2.80
C TYR A 308 -55.04 -17.04 -1.66
N LEU A 309 -54.70 -16.74 -0.41
CA LEU A 309 -55.51 -17.10 0.76
C LEU A 309 -56.86 -16.36 0.78
N GLU A 310 -56.91 -15.13 0.28
CA GLU A 310 -58.14 -14.34 0.19
C GLU A 310 -59.08 -14.78 -0.94
N SER A 311 -58.54 -15.01 -2.15
CA SER A 311 -59.35 -15.27 -3.35
C SER A 311 -59.46 -16.75 -3.73
N GLY A 312 -58.55 -17.60 -3.24
CA GLY A 312 -58.36 -18.99 -3.65
C GLY A 312 -57.74 -19.17 -5.05
N VAL A 313 -57.44 -18.09 -5.78
CA VAL A 313 -56.97 -18.13 -7.18
C VAL A 313 -55.99 -16.99 -7.47
N LEU A 314 -54.85 -17.31 -8.09
CA LEU A 314 -53.95 -16.32 -8.71
C LEU A 314 -54.20 -16.28 -10.22
N THR A 315 -54.28 -15.08 -10.80
CA THR A 315 -54.45 -14.96 -12.26
C THR A 315 -53.16 -15.33 -13.00
N GLN A 316 -53.25 -15.57 -14.32
CA GLN A 316 -52.07 -15.77 -15.17
C GLN A 316 -51.07 -14.60 -15.07
N ARG A 317 -51.58 -13.37 -14.88
CA ARG A 317 -50.74 -12.19 -14.69
C ARG A 317 -50.07 -12.19 -13.32
N ASP A 318 -50.80 -12.51 -12.25
CA ASP A 318 -50.21 -12.65 -10.92
C ASP A 318 -49.12 -13.72 -10.88
N LEU A 319 -49.31 -14.85 -11.57
CA LEU A 319 -48.30 -15.91 -11.66
C LEU A 319 -47.05 -15.46 -12.42
N LEU A 320 -47.21 -14.67 -13.48
CA LEU A 320 -46.09 -14.10 -14.22
C LEU A 320 -45.31 -13.10 -13.36
N ASP A 321 -46.00 -12.18 -12.70
CA ASP A 321 -45.40 -11.15 -11.84
C ASP A 321 -44.73 -11.79 -10.60
N PHE A 322 -45.31 -12.85 -10.06
CA PHE A 322 -44.71 -13.69 -9.03
C PHE A 322 -43.40 -14.34 -9.52
N TYR A 323 -43.45 -15.05 -10.66
CA TYR A 323 -42.30 -15.75 -11.23
C TYR A 323 -41.13 -14.82 -11.53
N GLN A 324 -41.42 -13.62 -12.03
CA GLN A 324 -40.40 -12.63 -12.39
C GLN A 324 -39.89 -11.82 -11.20
N SER A 325 -40.45 -12.00 -9.99
CA SER A 325 -40.12 -11.18 -8.82
C SER A 325 -40.24 -9.67 -9.11
N GLN A 326 -41.29 -9.28 -9.82
CA GLN A 326 -41.43 -7.93 -10.35
C GLN A 326 -41.34 -6.87 -9.24
N GLY A 327 -40.50 -5.84 -9.45
CA GLY A 327 -40.26 -4.75 -8.49
C GLY A 327 -39.18 -5.04 -7.44
N VAL A 328 -38.76 -6.29 -7.23
CA VAL A 328 -37.68 -6.63 -6.26
C VAL A 328 -36.34 -6.02 -6.70
N SER A 329 -36.00 -6.08 -7.98
CA SER A 329 -34.75 -5.53 -8.52
C SER A 329 -34.67 -4.00 -8.36
N GLU A 330 -35.79 -3.30 -8.53
CA GLU A 330 -35.85 -1.83 -8.38
C GLU A 330 -35.63 -1.43 -6.92
N LYS A 331 -36.24 -2.16 -5.97
CA LYS A 331 -36.04 -1.96 -4.54
C LYS A 331 -34.61 -2.25 -4.11
N LEU A 332 -33.98 -3.29 -4.67
CA LEU A 332 -32.57 -3.59 -4.42
C LEU A 332 -31.64 -2.49 -4.93
N LEU A 333 -31.90 -1.95 -6.13
CA LEU A 333 -31.12 -0.83 -6.67
C LEU A 333 -31.28 0.47 -5.87
N ALA A 334 -32.43 0.67 -5.22
CA ALA A 334 -32.63 1.79 -4.31
C ALA A 334 -31.89 1.59 -2.99
N PHE A 335 -31.93 0.36 -2.45
CA PHE A 335 -31.22 -0.01 -1.24
C PHE A 335 -29.71 0.09 -1.38
N ASP A 336 -29.14 -0.41 -2.49
CA ASP A 336 -27.70 -0.35 -2.73
C ASP A 336 -27.21 1.11 -2.76
N ARG A 337 -28.00 2.02 -3.36
CA ARG A 337 -27.70 3.45 -3.37
C ARG A 337 -27.72 4.08 -1.97
N SER A 338 -28.74 3.77 -1.14
CA SER A 338 -28.77 4.27 0.23
C SER A 338 -27.64 3.70 1.09
N LEU A 339 -27.27 2.44 0.86
CA LEU A 339 -26.18 1.80 1.60
C LEU A 339 -24.83 2.44 1.27
N ASP A 340 -24.60 2.82 0.02
CA ASP A 340 -23.40 3.56 -0.37
C ASP A 340 -23.37 4.96 0.28
N GLU A 341 -24.51 5.67 0.32
CA GLU A 341 -24.61 6.98 0.98
C GLU A 341 -24.34 6.91 2.50
N GLU A 342 -24.85 5.90 3.21
CA GLU A 342 -24.62 5.70 4.65
C GLU A 342 -23.19 5.29 5.00
N LEU A 343 -22.49 4.61 4.08
CA LEU A 343 -21.12 4.14 4.31
C LEU A 343 -20.06 5.17 3.93
N ASP A 344 -20.43 6.16 3.10
CA ASP A 344 -19.55 7.24 2.66
C ASP A 344 -19.74 8.54 3.49
N SER A 345 -20.71 8.58 4.42
CA SER A 345 -20.98 9.69 5.37
C SER A 345 -20.22 9.57 6.69
#